data_AF-A0A382Z7B1-F1
#
_entry.id   AF-A0A382Z7B1-F1
#
_cell.length_a   1.000
_cell.length_b   1.000
_cell.length_c   1.000
_cell.angle_alpha   90.00
_cell.angle_beta   90.00
_cell.angle_gamma   90.00
#
_symmetry.space_group_name_H-M   'P 1'
#
loop_
_entity.id
_entity.type
_entity.pdbx_description
1 polymer ?
#
loop_
_entity_poly.entity_id
_entity_poly.type
_entity_poly.pdbx_seq_one_letter_code
_entity_poly.pdbx_strand_id
1 'polypeptide(L)' 'MKKIIVVGATGKLGKEVVEGLAKDYEVIRAGRSGPDLKLD' A
#
# COMPACT_ATOMS: atom_id res chain seq x y z
N MET A 1 9.72 -1.73 -14.45
CA MET A 1 9.41 -1.88 -13.01
C MET A 1 7.94 -1.59 -12.82
N LYS A 2 7.16 -2.49 -12.20
CA LYS A 2 5.70 -2.33 -12.05
C LYS A 2 5.38 -1.71 -10.68
N LYS A 3 4.41 -0.79 -10.64
CA LYS A 3 3.97 -0.11 -9.41
C LYS A 3 2.56 -0.57 -9.06
N ILE A 4 2.28 -0.70 -7.75
CA ILE A 4 0.96 -1.11 -7.23
C ILE A 4 0.53 -0.10 -6.16
N ILE A 5 -0.71 0.40 -6.26
CA ILE A 5 -1.32 1.21 -5.22
C ILE A 5 -2.20 0.32 -4.34
N VAL A 6 -2.02 0.40 -3.03
CA VAL A 6 -2.83 -0.32 -2.04
C VAL A 6 -3.57 0.67 -1.17
N VAL A 7 -4.91 0.64 -1.23
CA VAL A 7 -5.79 1.41 -0.34
C VAL A 7 -6.14 0.58 0.88
N GLY A 8 -6.08 1.18 2.08
CA GLY A 8 -6.34 0.44 3.33
C GLY A 8 -5.14 -0.41 3.77
N ALA A 9 -3.94 -0.04 3.36
CA ALA A 9 -2.67 -0.72 3.65
C ALA A 9 -2.38 -0.94 5.15
N THR A 10 -2.99 -0.16 6.04
CA THR A 10 -2.83 -0.27 7.49
C THR A 10 -3.79 -1.25 8.15
N GLY A 11 -4.82 -1.73 7.42
CA GLY A 11 -5.76 -2.70 7.92
C GLY A 11 -5.16 -4.11 8.06
N LYS A 12 -5.85 -4.99 8.79
CA LYS A 12 -5.38 -6.35 9.11
C LYS A 12 -4.91 -7.14 7.88
N LEU A 13 -5.64 -7.06 6.76
CA LEU A 13 -5.27 -7.72 5.50
C LEU A 13 -4.29 -6.89 4.67
N GLY A 14 -4.50 -5.56 4.64
CA GLY A 14 -3.68 -4.65 3.84
C GLY A 14 -2.20 -4.73 4.21
N LYS A 15 -1.90 -4.92 5.50
CA LYS A 15 -0.52 -5.08 5.98
C LYS A 15 0.16 -6.29 5.36
N GLU A 16 -0.46 -7.47 5.43
CA GLU A 16 0.07 -8.72 4.86
C GLU A 16 0.27 -8.62 3.34
N VAL A 17 -0.68 -7.97 2.65
CA VAL A 17 -0.61 -7.75 1.19
C VAL A 17 0.57 -6.85 0.81
N VAL A 18 0.78 -5.75 1.54
CA VAL A 18 1.92 -4.85 1.29
C VAL A 18 3.24 -5.56 1.55
N GLU A 19 3.36 -6.31 2.64
CA GLU A 19 4.58 -7.06 2.98
C GLU A 19 4.92 -8.12 1.93
N GLY A 20 3.90 -8.80 1.38
CA GLY A 20 4.09 -9.75 0.29
C GLY A 20 4.55 -9.09 -1.01
N LEU A 21 3.90 -8.00 -1.41
CA LEU A 21 4.13 -7.33 -2.70
C LEU A 21 5.41 -6.49 -2.75
N ALA A 22 5.86 -5.95 -1.61
CA ALA A 22 7.05 -5.08 -1.55
C ALA A 22 8.36 -5.77 -1.97
N LYS A 23 8.36 -7.10 -2.10
CA LYS A 23 9.50 -7.89 -2.57
C LYS A 23 9.73 -7.76 -4.08
N ASP A 24 8.65 -7.64 -4.84
CA ASP A 24 8.66 -7.73 -6.30
C ASP A 24 8.20 -6.41 -6.97
N TYR A 25 7.50 -5.56 -6.21
CA TYR A 25 6.85 -4.36 -6.71
C TYR A 25 7.15 -3.14 -5.86
N GLU A 26 7.15 -1.97 -6.50
CA GLU A 26 7.10 -0.69 -5.78
C GLU A 26 5.65 -0.46 -5.32
N VAL A 27 5.43 -0.56 -4.01
CA VAL A 27 4.10 -0.44 -3.40
C VAL A 27 3.88 0.98 -2.89
N ILE A 28 2.79 1.60 -3.31
CA ILE A 28 2.35 2.94 -2.90
C ILE A 28 1.13 2.78 -1.99
N ARG A 29 1.25 3.18 -0.73
CA ARG A 29 0.18 3.03 0.28
C ARG A 29 -0.69 4.28 0.29
N ALA A 30 -1.96 4.10 -0.06
CA ALA A 30 -2.94 5.17 -0.13
C ALA A 30 -4.01 5.03 0.97
N GLY A 31 -4.47 6.16 1.49
CA GLY A 31 -5.55 6.20 2.46
C GLY A 31 -5.77 7.60 3.02
N ARG A 32 -6.80 7.75 3.84
CA ARG A 32 -7.14 9.05 4.45
C ARG A 32 -6.00 9.63 5.30
N SER A 33 -5.26 8.76 5.97
CA SER A 33 -4.02 9.09 6.70
C SER A 33 -2.82 8.36 6.08
N GLY A 34 -2.89 8.08 4.78
CA GLY A 34 -1.89 7.26 4.08
C GLY A 34 -0.49 7.87 4.15
N PRO A 35 0.57 7.06 4.39
CA PRO A 35 1.93 7.56 4.52
C PRO A 35 2.53 8.01 3.19
N ASP A 36 2.04 7.50 2.06
CA ASP A 36 2.59 7.80 0.73
C ASP A 36 1.63 8.67 -0.10
N LEU A 37 0.33 8.33 -0.12
CA LEU A 37 -0.69 9.10 -0.83
C LEU A 37 -1.91 9.35 0.06
N LYS A 38 -2.21 10.62 0.32
CA LYS A 38 -3.42 11.02 1.05
C LYS A 38 -4.60 11.07 0.09
N LEU A 39 -5.67 10.37 0.44
CA LEU A 39 -6.96 10.45 -0.25
C LEU A 39 -7.91 11.28 0.63
N ASP A 40 -8.50 12.33 0.07
CA ASP A 40 -9.52 13.15 0.73
C ASP A 40 -10.92 12.57 0.45
#